data_AF-A0A843E2P8-F1
#
_entry.id   AF-A0A843E2P8-F1
#
_cell.length_a   1.000
_cell.length_b   1.000
_cell.length_c   1.000
_cell.angle_alpha   90.00
_cell.angle_beta   90.00
_cell.angle_gamma   90.00
#
_symmetry.space_group_name_H-M   'P 1'
#
loop_
_entity.id
_entity.type
_entity.pdbx_description
1 polymer ?
#
loop_
_entity_poly.entity_id
_entity_poly.type
_entity_poly.pdbx_seq_one_letter_code
_entity_poly.pdbx_strand_id
1 'polypeptide(L)'
;MDKKLLSTVIIIAVIIASMGAVIVYDHNIHKDTDSSGSTYNVIARVNSEGSGIYIKESVLSAKGGASEFYDTTTYDVTGKGAAWGGLIFGTPGAATIQHIQLQSMVEKMGLTFTLYQSGMATDSSHVYYVLNIANKTAAVADPNINGGIVWEPQFSAIVDDTSNDYVSLGLTNDFFSGHTCCIIAGYSSYMQTHVDQTNRFLAAYIKGVEWVLNPANHDALVALGKDKTGITDDAIINDSLDHITYLYDDVTDDLSQLRKDIAELSQDLPALKHTVQDLGFANAYQFASRFVDDSYMMSAIDIHNDTSYSYSGPKSSIKVACIAGDIHQIALHAAVAQGFFDEYGLIVTVSAATNGPGVATALQNGEAQFGLMGAPPATSTAINGMLVTY
;
A
#
# COMPACT_ATOMS: atom_id res chain seq x y z
N MET A 1 8.80 -33.92 24.62
CA MET A 1 8.42 -33.27 23.34
C MET A 1 9.69 -32.65 22.77
N ASP A 2 10.11 -33.07 21.59
CA ASP A 2 11.40 -32.68 21.00
C ASP A 2 11.44 -31.17 20.75
N LYS A 3 12.52 -30.50 21.18
CA LYS A 3 12.67 -29.04 21.05
C LYS A 3 12.59 -28.60 19.58
N LYS A 4 13.00 -29.46 18.64
CA LYS A 4 12.82 -29.20 17.20
C LYS A 4 11.35 -29.18 16.78
N LEU A 5 10.52 -30.07 17.33
CA LEU A 5 9.09 -30.13 17.04
C LEU A 5 8.35 -28.91 17.59
N LEU A 6 8.74 -28.44 18.78
CA LEU A 6 8.16 -27.23 19.39
C LEU A 6 8.55 -25.97 18.60
N SER A 7 9.79 -25.86 18.13
CA SER A 7 10.24 -24.76 17.27
C SER A 7 9.52 -24.77 15.91
N THR A 8 9.37 -25.92 15.26
CA THR A 8 8.65 -26.02 13.98
C THR A 8 7.16 -25.67 14.13
N VAL A 9 6.51 -26.05 15.23
CA VAL A 9 5.09 -25.71 15.49
C VAL A 9 4.91 -24.22 15.82
N ILE A 10 5.83 -23.61 16.58
CA ILE A 10 5.81 -22.16 16.84
C ILE A 10 6.09 -21.38 15.55
N ILE A 11 7.00 -21.86 14.70
CA ILE A 11 7.30 -21.26 13.40
C ILE A 11 6.09 -21.37 12.46
N ILE A 12 5.39 -22.50 12.40
CA ILE A 12 4.14 -22.61 11.61
C ILE A 12 3.05 -21.69 12.17
N ALA A 13 2.92 -21.54 13.50
CA ALA A 13 1.95 -20.63 14.10
C ALA A 13 2.28 -19.15 13.85
N VAL A 14 3.57 -18.77 13.88
CA VAL A 14 4.03 -17.42 13.53
C VAL A 14 3.89 -17.16 12.03
N ILE A 15 4.18 -18.16 11.19
CA ILE A 15 3.96 -18.11 9.75
C ILE A 15 2.47 -18.01 9.45
N ILE A 16 1.58 -18.71 10.15
CA ILE A 16 0.12 -18.55 9.99
C ILE A 16 -0.35 -17.19 10.50
N ALA A 17 0.28 -16.64 11.54
CA ALA A 17 0.00 -15.30 12.09
C ALA A 17 0.64 -14.14 11.29
N SER A 18 1.63 -14.43 10.44
CA SER A 18 2.33 -13.45 9.57
C SER A 18 1.93 -13.57 8.09
N MET A 19 1.54 -14.76 7.63
CA MET A 19 0.86 -15.03 6.34
C MET A 19 -0.64 -14.75 6.44
N GLY A 20 -1.16 -14.66 7.65
CA GLY A 20 -2.44 -14.06 7.93
C GLY A 20 -2.37 -13.44 9.31
N ALA A 21 -2.87 -12.21 9.45
CA ALA A 21 -3.92 -12.15 10.47
C ALA A 21 -4.78 -13.39 10.20
N VAL A 22 -4.86 -14.31 11.15
CA VAL A 22 -5.88 -15.33 11.09
C VAL A 22 -7.17 -14.51 11.13
N ILE A 23 -7.62 -14.09 9.95
CA ILE A 23 -9.00 -13.78 9.66
C ILE A 23 -9.62 -15.17 9.80
N VAL A 24 -9.85 -15.59 11.05
CA VAL A 24 -11.00 -16.44 11.31
C VAL A 24 -12.14 -15.53 10.90
N TYR A 25 -12.51 -15.62 9.64
CA TYR A 25 -13.83 -15.21 9.20
C TYR A 25 -14.77 -16.14 9.96
N ASP A 26 -15.22 -15.67 11.11
CA ASP A 26 -16.39 -16.25 11.70
C ASP A 26 -17.55 -15.84 10.79
N HIS A 27 -17.99 -16.79 9.98
CA HIS A 27 -19.17 -16.68 9.10
C HIS A 27 -20.44 -16.27 9.89
N ASN A 28 -20.36 -16.19 11.22
CA ASN A 28 -21.42 -15.76 12.11
C ASN A 28 -21.27 -14.33 12.64
N ILE A 29 -20.15 -13.61 12.44
CA ILE A 29 -20.00 -12.25 13.01
C ILE A 29 -20.81 -11.22 12.22
N HIS A 30 -20.90 -11.31 10.89
CA HIS A 30 -21.93 -10.65 10.11
C HIS A 30 -22.23 -11.52 8.89
N LYS A 31 -23.39 -12.20 8.89
CA LYS A 31 -23.98 -12.60 7.62
C LYS A 31 -24.22 -11.30 6.86
N ASP A 32 -23.59 -11.15 5.70
CA ASP A 32 -24.04 -10.17 4.71
C ASP A 32 -25.50 -10.53 4.38
N THR A 33 -26.41 -9.94 5.15
CA THR A 33 -27.81 -9.80 4.80
C THR A 33 -28.04 -8.51 4.02
N ASP A 34 -26.97 -7.73 3.77
CA ASP A 34 -27.03 -6.62 2.85
C ASP A 34 -26.97 -7.14 1.41
N SER A 35 -27.79 -6.58 0.54
CA SER A 35 -27.93 -7.01 -0.86
C SER A 35 -26.76 -6.55 -1.72
N SER A 36 -25.65 -6.11 -1.12
CA SER A 36 -24.57 -5.45 -1.82
C SER A 36 -23.47 -6.40 -2.28
N GLY A 37 -23.36 -7.60 -1.71
CA GLY A 37 -22.32 -8.55 -2.12
C GLY A 37 -20.90 -7.95 -2.05
N SER A 38 -20.67 -6.95 -1.20
CA SER A 38 -19.37 -6.31 -1.00
C SER A 38 -19.25 -5.81 0.43
N THR A 39 -18.19 -6.19 1.14
CA THR A 39 -17.90 -5.68 2.49
C THR A 39 -17.27 -4.29 2.45
N TYR A 40 -16.38 -4.03 1.48
CA TYR A 40 -15.87 -2.69 1.19
C TYR A 40 -15.65 -2.49 -0.32
N ASN A 41 -15.70 -1.24 -0.77
CA ASN A 41 -15.42 -0.85 -2.14
C ASN A 41 -14.30 0.20 -2.18
N VAL A 42 -13.53 0.20 -3.25
CA VAL A 42 -12.52 1.22 -3.55
C VAL A 42 -13.20 2.43 -4.17
N ILE A 43 -12.96 3.62 -3.62
CA ILE A 43 -13.69 4.85 -3.96
C ILE A 43 -12.79 6.03 -4.35
N ALA A 44 -11.47 5.91 -4.19
CA ALA A 44 -10.52 6.95 -4.59
C ALA A 44 -9.10 6.39 -4.72
N ARG A 45 -8.24 7.16 -5.38
CA ARG A 45 -6.78 7.04 -5.28
C ARG A 45 -6.26 7.85 -4.09
N VAL A 46 -5.03 7.55 -3.68
CA VAL A 46 -4.28 8.32 -2.68
C VAL A 46 -2.99 8.88 -3.28
N ASN A 47 -2.27 8.03 -3.99
CA ASN A 47 -1.02 8.37 -4.64
C ASN A 47 -0.67 7.31 -5.71
N SER A 48 0.28 7.65 -6.55
CA SER A 48 1.11 6.70 -7.29
C SER A 48 2.55 6.81 -6.79
N GLU A 49 3.31 5.74 -6.96
CA GLU A 49 4.74 5.71 -6.64
C GLU A 49 5.08 5.88 -5.14
N GLY A 50 6.37 6.13 -4.83
CA GLY A 50 6.86 6.35 -3.46
C GLY A 50 7.41 5.12 -2.74
N SER A 51 7.99 4.19 -3.47
CA SER A 51 8.80 3.11 -2.89
C SER A 51 10.12 3.01 -3.64
N GLY A 52 11.09 2.36 -3.03
CA GLY A 52 12.39 2.14 -3.65
C GLY A 52 13.03 0.83 -3.23
N ILE A 53 13.91 0.34 -4.11
CA ILE A 53 14.74 -0.83 -3.89
C ILE A 53 16.11 -0.33 -3.46
N TYR A 54 16.59 -0.79 -2.32
CA TYR A 54 17.91 -0.48 -1.78
C TYR A 54 18.78 -1.73 -1.75
N ILE A 55 20.08 -1.55 -1.83
CA ILE A 55 21.07 -2.64 -1.81
C ILE A 55 22.33 -2.18 -1.10
N LYS A 56 23.07 -3.11 -0.49
CA LYS A 56 24.40 -2.81 0.05
C LYS A 56 25.34 -2.38 -1.07
N GLU A 57 26.03 -1.26 -0.91
CA GLU A 57 27.01 -0.72 -1.86
C GLU A 57 28.13 -1.73 -2.10
N SER A 58 28.57 -2.42 -1.04
CA SER A 58 29.54 -3.50 -1.13
C SER A 58 29.07 -4.65 -2.05
N VAL A 59 27.77 -4.99 -2.03
CA VAL A 59 27.18 -6.03 -2.90
C VAL A 59 27.04 -5.52 -4.32
N LEU A 60 26.53 -4.30 -4.50
CA LEU A 60 26.38 -3.66 -5.81
C LEU A 60 27.72 -3.60 -6.54
N SER A 61 28.76 -3.13 -5.85
CA SER A 61 30.12 -3.02 -6.37
C SER A 61 30.73 -4.39 -6.71
N ALA A 62 30.58 -5.38 -5.82
CA ALA A 62 31.09 -6.72 -6.06
C ALA A 62 30.42 -7.42 -7.26
N LYS A 63 29.18 -7.05 -7.58
CA LYS A 63 28.43 -7.57 -8.72
C LYS A 63 28.69 -6.83 -10.02
N GLY A 64 29.44 -5.72 -10.01
CA GLY A 64 29.79 -4.96 -11.22
C GLY A 64 28.97 -3.68 -11.43
N GLY A 65 28.16 -3.26 -10.45
CA GLY A 65 27.36 -2.03 -10.50
C GLY A 65 25.94 -2.24 -11.03
N ALA A 66 25.19 -1.14 -11.13
CA ALA A 66 23.75 -1.15 -11.42
C ALA A 66 23.39 -1.82 -12.76
N SER A 67 24.24 -1.69 -13.78
CA SER A 67 24.02 -2.29 -15.11
C SER A 67 23.93 -3.82 -15.10
N GLU A 68 24.42 -4.46 -14.04
CA GLU A 68 24.33 -5.91 -13.86
C GLU A 68 22.98 -6.32 -13.25
N PHE A 69 22.30 -5.41 -12.56
CA PHE A 69 20.99 -5.65 -11.95
C PHE A 69 19.81 -5.33 -12.88
N TYR A 70 19.97 -4.32 -13.74
CA TYR A 70 18.94 -3.86 -14.69
C TYR A 70 19.58 -3.12 -15.87
N ASP A 71 18.83 -2.92 -16.95
CA ASP A 71 19.20 -1.98 -18.00
C ASP A 71 19.04 -0.54 -17.50
N THR A 72 20.13 0.23 -17.40
CA THR A 72 20.11 1.57 -16.77
C THR A 72 19.37 2.64 -17.59
N THR A 73 18.84 2.30 -18.77
CA THR A 73 18.06 3.21 -19.60
C THR A 73 16.57 2.86 -19.53
N THR A 74 16.24 1.56 -19.55
CA THR A 74 14.85 1.08 -19.61
C THR A 74 14.35 0.50 -18.30
N TYR A 75 15.23 0.34 -17.31
CA TYR A 75 14.98 -0.34 -16.05
C TYR A 75 14.48 -1.79 -16.20
N ASP A 76 14.74 -2.42 -17.35
CA ASP A 76 14.38 -3.81 -17.58
C ASP A 76 15.35 -4.76 -16.86
N VAL A 77 14.78 -5.68 -16.08
CA VAL A 77 15.52 -6.73 -15.36
C VAL A 77 15.69 -8.00 -16.19
N THR A 78 15.06 -8.13 -17.36
CA THR A 78 15.08 -9.37 -18.15
C THR A 78 16.52 -9.85 -18.40
N GLY A 79 16.80 -11.11 -18.04
CA GLY A 79 18.13 -11.72 -18.21
C GLY A 79 19.20 -11.30 -17.19
N LYS A 80 18.85 -10.49 -16.18
CA LYS A 80 19.78 -9.99 -15.15
C LYS A 80 19.92 -10.92 -13.93
N GLY A 81 19.36 -12.13 -14.00
CA GLY A 81 19.28 -13.04 -12.87
C GLY A 81 20.62 -13.42 -12.22
N ALA A 82 21.75 -13.33 -12.93
CA ALA A 82 23.07 -13.61 -12.37
C ALA A 82 23.48 -12.63 -11.24
N ALA A 83 23.07 -11.36 -11.33
CA ALA A 83 23.36 -10.38 -10.28
C ALA A 83 22.51 -10.64 -9.04
N TRP A 84 21.25 -11.02 -9.24
CA TRP A 84 20.23 -11.21 -8.19
C TRP A 84 20.32 -12.57 -7.49
N GLY A 85 20.68 -13.63 -8.20
CA GLY A 85 20.69 -15.00 -7.68
C GLY A 85 21.50 -15.15 -6.39
N GLY A 86 20.88 -15.77 -5.39
CA GLY A 86 21.45 -16.02 -4.07
C GLY A 86 21.35 -14.85 -3.08
N LEU A 87 20.87 -13.68 -3.51
CA LEU A 87 20.70 -12.52 -2.63
C LEU A 87 19.46 -12.65 -1.75
N ILE A 88 19.50 -12.02 -0.58
CA ILE A 88 18.42 -11.98 0.40
C ILE A 88 17.90 -10.54 0.50
N PHE A 89 16.62 -10.32 0.22
CA PHE A 89 15.98 -8.99 0.25
C PHE A 89 14.96 -8.86 1.39
N GLY A 90 15.03 -7.75 2.12
CA GLY A 90 13.99 -7.36 3.08
C GLY A 90 12.73 -6.86 2.37
N THR A 91 11.56 -7.25 2.88
CA THR A 91 10.27 -6.73 2.43
C THR A 91 9.32 -6.53 3.61
N PRO A 92 8.39 -5.56 3.58
CA PRO A 92 7.58 -5.24 4.74
C PRO A 92 6.58 -6.34 5.10
N GLY A 93 6.07 -7.08 4.11
CA GLY A 93 5.13 -8.18 4.32
C GLY A 93 4.64 -8.81 3.02
N ALA A 94 4.25 -10.08 3.05
CA ALA A 94 3.90 -10.85 1.85
C ALA A 94 2.70 -10.30 1.05
N ALA A 95 1.81 -9.54 1.69
CA ALA A 95 0.64 -8.93 1.06
C ALA A 95 0.87 -7.45 0.64
N THR A 96 2.10 -6.94 0.73
CA THR A 96 2.42 -5.54 0.40
C THR A 96 2.77 -5.38 -1.07
N ILE A 97 2.51 -4.19 -1.65
CA ILE A 97 2.88 -3.87 -3.04
C ILE A 97 4.37 -4.09 -3.28
N GLN A 98 5.21 -3.75 -2.30
CA GLN A 98 6.66 -3.92 -2.36
C GLN A 98 7.04 -5.40 -2.51
N HIS A 99 6.42 -6.30 -1.75
CA HIS A 99 6.67 -7.73 -1.89
C HIS A 99 6.30 -8.25 -3.28
N ILE A 100 5.12 -7.86 -3.76
CA ILE A 100 4.57 -8.34 -5.02
C ILE A 100 5.40 -7.83 -6.19
N GLN A 101 5.74 -6.55 -6.20
CA GLN A 101 6.64 -5.97 -7.20
C GLN A 101 7.99 -6.67 -7.23
N LEU A 102 8.63 -6.83 -6.07
CA LEU A 102 9.92 -7.51 -6.02
C LEU A 102 9.81 -8.96 -6.49
N GLN A 103 8.74 -9.68 -6.11
CA GLN A 103 8.46 -11.02 -6.60
C GLN A 103 8.34 -11.05 -8.13
N SER A 104 7.51 -10.17 -8.72
CA SER A 104 7.31 -10.11 -10.16
C SER A 104 8.62 -9.80 -10.91
N MET A 105 9.49 -8.94 -10.38
CA MET A 105 10.82 -8.70 -10.94
C MET A 105 11.67 -9.98 -10.93
N VAL A 106 11.70 -10.68 -9.79
CA VAL A 106 12.46 -11.92 -9.61
C VAL A 106 11.99 -13.00 -10.59
N GLU A 107 10.69 -13.18 -10.72
CA GLU A 107 10.10 -14.17 -11.63
C GLU A 107 10.31 -13.80 -13.10
N LYS A 108 10.26 -12.51 -13.45
CA LYS A 108 10.59 -12.00 -14.79
C LYS A 108 12.04 -12.30 -15.19
N MET A 109 12.95 -12.43 -14.22
CA MET A 109 14.34 -12.87 -14.44
C MET A 109 14.50 -14.40 -14.59
N GLY A 110 13.42 -15.18 -14.41
CA GLY A 110 13.46 -16.64 -14.40
C GLY A 110 13.98 -17.23 -13.09
N LEU A 111 13.98 -16.45 -12.00
CA LEU A 111 14.37 -16.90 -10.67
C LEU A 111 13.14 -17.19 -9.81
N THR A 112 13.33 -17.98 -8.75
CA THR A 112 12.26 -18.27 -7.78
C THR A 112 12.38 -17.37 -6.55
N PHE A 113 11.29 -16.74 -6.12
CA PHE A 113 11.26 -15.89 -4.92
C PHE A 113 10.91 -16.70 -3.68
N THR A 114 11.85 -16.86 -2.73
CA THR A 114 11.73 -17.84 -1.63
C THR A 114 11.94 -17.23 -0.26
N LEU A 115 11.12 -17.63 0.72
CA LEU A 115 11.29 -17.19 2.11
C LEU A 115 12.64 -17.69 2.66
N TYR A 116 13.48 -16.76 3.10
CA TYR A 116 14.74 -17.06 3.79
C TYR A 116 14.48 -17.53 5.21
N GLN A 117 15.18 -18.59 5.62
CA GLN A 117 15.26 -19.00 7.02
C GLN A 117 16.71 -18.86 7.49
N SER A 118 16.93 -18.30 8.68
CA SER A 118 18.29 -18.10 9.19
C SER A 118 19.11 -19.40 9.16
N GLY A 119 20.29 -19.34 8.54
CA GLY A 119 21.18 -20.49 8.34
C GLY A 119 20.86 -21.36 7.12
N MET A 120 19.83 -21.02 6.35
CA MET A 120 19.58 -21.61 5.04
C MET A 120 20.72 -21.23 4.09
N ALA A 121 21.22 -22.22 3.34
CA ALA A 121 22.15 -21.98 2.24
C ALA A 121 21.40 -21.31 1.08
N THR A 122 22.02 -20.32 0.45
CA THR A 122 21.47 -19.66 -0.73
C THR A 122 22.06 -20.26 -2.00
N ASP A 123 21.27 -20.26 -3.09
CA ASP A 123 21.72 -20.67 -4.42
C ASP A 123 21.30 -19.68 -5.50
N SER A 124 21.93 -19.77 -6.67
CA SER A 124 21.77 -18.79 -7.75
C SER A 124 20.46 -18.89 -8.52
N SER A 125 19.63 -19.91 -8.30
CA SER A 125 18.31 -20.04 -8.95
C SER A 125 17.18 -19.35 -8.17
N HIS A 126 17.50 -18.80 -6.99
CA HIS A 126 16.57 -18.13 -6.11
C HIS A 126 16.99 -16.70 -5.81
N VAL A 127 16.01 -15.83 -5.59
CA VAL A 127 16.18 -14.64 -4.74
C VAL A 127 15.39 -14.92 -3.47
N TYR A 128 16.02 -14.67 -2.33
CA TYR A 128 15.42 -14.94 -1.05
C TYR A 128 14.81 -13.67 -0.45
N TYR A 129 13.81 -13.82 0.41
CA TYR A 129 13.24 -12.68 1.13
C TYR A 129 13.08 -12.91 2.62
N VAL A 130 13.10 -11.81 3.38
CA VAL A 130 12.78 -11.75 4.80
C VAL A 130 11.63 -10.75 4.99
N LEU A 131 10.60 -11.14 5.76
CA LEU A 131 9.43 -10.32 6.05
C LEU A 131 9.67 -9.36 7.22
N ASN A 132 8.75 -8.42 7.44
CA ASN A 132 8.75 -7.43 8.52
C ASN A 132 9.90 -6.41 8.47
N ILE A 133 10.49 -6.20 7.30
CA ILE A 133 11.46 -5.12 7.07
C ILE A 133 10.69 -3.89 6.55
N ALA A 134 10.04 -3.20 7.47
CA ALA A 134 9.11 -2.10 7.17
C ALA A 134 9.69 -0.70 7.46
N ASN A 135 10.91 -0.62 8.01
CA ASN A 135 11.57 0.64 8.37
C ASN A 135 13.09 0.49 8.39
N LYS A 136 13.78 1.63 8.45
CA LYS A 136 15.25 1.70 8.53
C LYS A 136 15.84 0.87 9.66
N THR A 137 15.24 0.93 10.86
CA THR A 137 15.75 0.21 12.03
C THR A 137 15.76 -1.29 11.78
N ALA A 138 14.70 -1.84 11.20
CA ALA A 138 14.63 -3.25 10.83
C ALA A 138 15.65 -3.62 9.74
N ALA A 139 15.81 -2.77 8.71
CA ALA A 139 16.74 -3.02 7.60
C ALA A 139 18.21 -3.03 8.05
N VAL A 140 18.60 -2.10 8.92
CA VAL A 140 19.98 -2.00 9.44
C VAL A 140 20.27 -3.09 10.47
N ALA A 141 19.26 -3.54 11.22
CA ALA A 141 19.42 -4.57 12.24
C ALA A 141 19.55 -5.99 11.68
N ASP A 142 19.08 -6.27 10.45
CA ASP A 142 19.15 -7.61 9.87
C ASP A 142 20.53 -7.88 9.22
N PRO A 143 21.33 -8.82 9.75
CA PRO A 143 22.66 -9.08 9.23
C PRO A 143 22.64 -9.89 7.92
N ASN A 144 21.52 -10.52 7.56
CA ASN A 144 21.43 -11.44 6.44
C ASN A 144 21.03 -10.75 5.15
N ILE A 145 20.27 -9.65 5.21
CA ILE A 145 19.80 -9.00 4.00
C ILE A 145 20.94 -8.33 3.24
N ASN A 146 20.90 -8.45 1.92
CA ASN A 146 21.78 -7.76 0.99
C ASN A 146 21.17 -6.44 0.50
N GLY A 147 19.86 -6.29 0.64
CA GLY A 147 19.08 -5.15 0.20
C GLY A 147 17.62 -5.33 0.64
N GLY A 148 16.73 -4.54 0.06
CA GLY A 148 15.31 -4.66 0.31
C GLY A 148 14.49 -3.71 -0.53
N ILE A 149 13.20 -3.73 -0.32
CA ILE A 149 12.24 -2.81 -0.93
C ILE A 149 11.34 -2.25 0.17
N VAL A 150 11.15 -0.94 0.22
CA VAL A 150 10.33 -0.28 1.25
C VAL A 150 9.73 1.02 0.72
N TRP A 151 8.68 1.47 1.38
CA TRP A 151 7.97 2.72 1.08
C TRP A 151 8.65 3.94 1.71
N GLU A 152 8.35 5.13 1.18
CA GLU A 152 8.70 6.41 1.77
C GLU A 152 7.97 6.70 3.09
N PRO A 153 8.64 7.30 4.09
CA PRO A 153 9.96 7.93 4.02
C PRO A 153 11.12 7.01 4.39
N GLN A 154 10.83 5.72 4.59
CA GLN A 154 11.82 4.77 5.10
C GLN A 154 12.88 4.45 4.07
N PHE A 155 12.55 4.55 2.77
CA PHE A 155 13.51 4.39 1.69
C PHE A 155 14.57 5.49 1.72
N SER A 156 14.19 6.77 1.62
CA SER A 156 15.13 7.90 1.76
C SER A 156 15.92 7.81 3.07
N ALA A 157 15.25 7.52 4.19
CA ALA A 157 15.93 7.38 5.48
C ALA A 157 17.02 6.28 5.53
N ILE A 158 16.91 5.25 4.70
CA ILE A 158 17.92 4.19 4.55
C ILE A 158 19.06 4.68 3.67
N VAL A 159 18.76 5.15 2.45
CA VAL A 159 19.77 5.41 1.41
C VAL A 159 20.52 6.73 1.61
N ASP A 160 19.95 7.68 2.34
CA ASP A 160 20.59 8.98 2.64
C ASP A 160 21.45 8.92 3.91
N ASP A 161 21.36 7.82 4.66
CA ASP A 161 22.15 7.64 5.87
C ASP A 161 23.54 7.05 5.56
N THR A 162 24.48 7.98 5.42
CA THR A 162 25.92 7.70 5.23
C THR A 162 26.60 6.86 6.32
N SER A 163 25.93 6.54 7.44
CA SER A 163 26.47 5.65 8.47
C SER A 163 26.24 4.16 8.20
N ASN A 164 25.42 3.82 7.21
CA ASN A 164 25.16 2.45 6.80
C ASN A 164 25.67 2.17 5.36
N ASP A 165 25.66 0.90 4.94
CA ASP A 165 26.20 0.44 3.64
C ASP A 165 25.11 0.41 2.54
N TYR A 166 23.88 0.88 2.78
CA TYR A 166 22.81 0.80 1.79
C TYR A 166 22.81 2.02 0.86
N VAL A 167 22.61 1.74 -0.43
CA VAL A 167 22.43 2.72 -1.50
C VAL A 167 21.16 2.40 -2.29
N SER A 168 20.65 3.39 -3.02
CA SER A 168 19.54 3.19 -3.95
C SER A 168 19.95 2.27 -5.11
N LEU A 169 19.12 1.25 -5.38
CA LEU A 169 19.15 0.48 -6.63
C LEU A 169 18.17 1.07 -7.65
N GLY A 170 17.14 1.80 -7.21
CA GLY A 170 16.18 2.50 -8.06
C GLY A 170 14.82 2.66 -7.37
N LEU A 171 14.00 3.59 -7.87
CA LEU A 171 12.63 3.78 -7.39
C LEU A 171 11.71 2.76 -8.05
N THR A 172 10.61 2.40 -7.38
CA THR A 172 9.61 1.52 -7.98
C THR A 172 8.98 2.10 -9.23
N ASN A 173 8.92 3.43 -9.36
CA ASN A 173 8.44 4.08 -10.58
C ASN A 173 9.33 3.83 -11.79
N ASP A 174 10.64 3.65 -11.55
CA ASP A 174 11.56 3.35 -12.64
C ASP A 174 11.30 1.94 -13.19
N PHE A 175 11.04 0.97 -12.30
CA PHE A 175 10.79 -0.42 -12.66
C PHE A 175 9.32 -0.70 -13.06
N PHE A 176 8.37 0.07 -12.53
CA PHE A 176 6.93 -0.12 -12.66
C PHE A 176 6.24 1.24 -12.86
N SER A 177 6.55 1.90 -13.97
CA SER A 177 6.05 3.24 -14.27
C SER A 177 4.52 3.32 -14.19
N GLY A 178 4.02 4.24 -13.36
CA GLY A 178 2.60 4.58 -13.26
C GLY A 178 1.76 3.53 -12.54
N HIS A 179 2.37 2.70 -11.70
CA HIS A 179 1.62 1.67 -10.98
C HIS A 179 0.73 2.28 -9.88
N THR A 180 -0.43 1.64 -9.66
CA THR A 180 -1.28 2.02 -8.54
C THR A 180 -0.62 1.65 -7.21
N CYS A 181 -0.45 2.66 -6.33
CA CYS A 181 0.10 2.47 -4.99
C CYS A 181 -1.03 2.38 -3.94
N CYS A 182 -1.45 3.49 -3.33
CA CYS A 182 -2.49 3.50 -2.31
C CYS A 182 -3.86 3.98 -2.83
N ILE A 183 -4.91 3.46 -2.20
CA ILE A 183 -6.32 3.77 -2.49
C ILE A 183 -7.05 4.13 -1.20
N ILE A 184 -8.24 4.75 -1.36
CA ILE A 184 -9.24 4.85 -0.31
C ILE A 184 -10.29 3.78 -0.56
N ALA A 185 -10.56 2.97 0.46
CA ALA A 185 -11.70 2.07 0.49
C ALA A 185 -12.70 2.51 1.57
N GLY A 186 -13.99 2.30 1.32
CA GLY A 186 -15.05 2.56 2.30
C GLY A 186 -15.84 1.30 2.62
N TYR A 187 -16.31 1.21 3.87
CA TYR A 187 -17.18 0.12 4.33
C TYR A 187 -18.55 0.21 3.63
N SER A 188 -18.91 -0.82 2.87
CA SER A 188 -20.00 -0.74 1.88
C SER A 188 -21.36 -0.46 2.52
N SER A 189 -21.69 -1.11 3.64
CA SER A 189 -22.99 -0.91 4.32
C SER A 189 -23.12 0.51 4.89
N TYR A 190 -22.01 1.11 5.35
CA TYR A 190 -22.00 2.51 5.78
C TYR A 190 -22.20 3.43 4.59
N MET A 191 -21.44 3.27 3.51
CA MET A 191 -21.53 4.16 2.35
C MET A 191 -22.93 4.17 1.73
N GLN A 192 -23.56 3.00 1.59
CA GLN A 192 -24.93 2.87 1.05
C GLN A 192 -25.98 3.63 1.87
N THR A 193 -25.79 3.73 3.18
CA THR A 193 -26.73 4.40 4.09
C THR A 193 -26.33 5.85 4.42
N HIS A 194 -25.12 6.27 4.00
CA HIS A 194 -24.52 7.56 4.32
C HIS A 194 -23.86 8.22 3.09
N VAL A 195 -24.49 8.11 1.91
CA VAL A 195 -23.97 8.60 0.63
C VAL A 195 -23.49 10.06 0.70
N ASP A 196 -24.30 10.95 1.28
CA ASP A 196 -23.93 12.35 1.48
C ASP A 196 -22.65 12.53 2.32
N GLN A 197 -22.48 11.74 3.38
CA GLN A 197 -21.29 11.83 4.23
C GLN A 197 -20.05 11.28 3.51
N THR A 198 -20.21 10.25 2.69
CA THR A 198 -19.13 9.71 1.85
C THR A 198 -18.67 10.74 0.82
N ASN A 199 -19.60 11.38 0.11
CA ASN A 199 -19.27 12.40 -0.90
C ASN A 199 -18.57 13.60 -0.25
N ARG A 200 -19.07 14.06 0.91
CA ARG A 200 -18.44 15.15 1.69
C ARG A 200 -17.07 14.77 2.22
N PHE A 201 -16.87 13.52 2.62
CA PHE A 201 -15.58 13.03 3.07
C PHE A 201 -14.55 13.09 1.94
N LEU A 202 -14.90 12.61 0.75
CA LEU A 202 -14.03 12.67 -0.42
C LEU A 202 -13.79 14.12 -0.88
N ALA A 203 -14.80 15.00 -0.85
CA ALA A 203 -14.62 16.42 -1.20
C ALA A 203 -13.63 17.12 -0.25
N ALA A 204 -13.72 16.85 1.06
CA ALA A 204 -12.74 17.34 2.03
C ALA A 204 -11.33 16.76 1.79
N TYR A 205 -11.25 15.49 1.37
CA TYR A 205 -9.99 14.85 1.02
C TYR A 205 -9.33 15.47 -0.23
N ILE A 206 -10.12 15.83 -1.26
CA ILE A 206 -9.64 16.54 -2.45
C ILE A 206 -8.91 17.83 -2.04
N LYS A 207 -9.50 18.65 -1.16
CA LYS A 207 -8.81 19.84 -0.61
C LYS A 207 -7.49 19.50 0.09
N GLY A 208 -7.44 18.36 0.78
CA GLY A 208 -6.22 17.85 1.40
C GLY A 208 -5.12 17.59 0.38
N VAL A 209 -5.45 16.92 -0.73
CA VAL A 209 -4.51 16.65 -1.83
C VAL A 209 -4.06 17.95 -2.49
N GLU A 210 -4.99 18.86 -2.82
CA GLU A 210 -4.64 20.16 -3.41
C GLU A 210 -3.74 21.00 -2.50
N TRP A 211 -3.95 20.92 -1.18
CA TRP A 211 -3.09 21.59 -0.21
C TRP A 211 -1.67 21.01 -0.22
N VAL A 212 -1.53 19.68 -0.30
CA VAL A 212 -0.23 19.00 -0.42
C VAL A 212 0.47 19.38 -1.73
N LEU A 213 -0.27 19.46 -2.83
CA LEU A 213 0.28 19.78 -4.15
C LEU A 213 0.64 21.26 -4.33
N ASN A 214 0.16 22.15 -3.45
CA ASN A 214 0.44 23.58 -3.55
C ASN A 214 1.84 23.91 -3.01
N PRO A 215 2.77 24.42 -3.86
CA PRO A 215 4.14 24.74 -3.43
C PRO A 215 4.22 25.77 -2.31
N ALA A 216 3.23 26.64 -2.16
CA ALA A 216 3.17 27.62 -1.07
C ALA A 216 3.04 26.98 0.32
N ASN A 217 2.58 25.73 0.37
CA ASN A 217 2.41 24.97 1.61
C ASN A 217 3.61 24.07 1.94
N HIS A 218 4.66 24.07 1.12
CA HIS A 218 5.75 23.10 1.22
C HIS A 218 6.40 23.05 2.62
N ASP A 219 6.75 24.19 3.22
CA ASP A 219 7.34 24.22 4.57
C ASP A 219 6.40 23.60 5.63
N ALA A 220 5.09 23.87 5.51
CA ALA A 220 4.09 23.30 6.40
C ALA A 220 3.88 21.81 6.13
N LEU A 221 3.97 21.37 4.88
CA LEU A 221 3.91 19.97 4.47
C LEU A 221 5.09 19.19 5.01
N VAL A 222 6.31 19.72 4.92
CA VAL A 222 7.52 19.13 5.51
C VAL A 222 7.33 19.00 7.03
N ALA A 223 6.89 20.05 7.71
CA ALA A 223 6.65 20.00 9.15
C ALA A 223 5.60 18.94 9.54
N LEU A 224 4.52 18.82 8.76
CA LEU A 224 3.50 17.79 8.93
C LEU A 224 4.06 16.39 8.68
N GLY A 225 4.86 16.22 7.62
CA GLY A 225 5.55 14.96 7.30
C GLY A 225 6.42 14.48 8.46
N LYS A 226 7.19 15.38 9.08
CA LYS A 226 7.98 15.07 10.28
C LYS A 226 7.14 14.60 11.45
N ASP A 227 6.04 15.32 11.75
CA ASP A 227 5.11 14.99 12.83
C ASP A 227 4.47 13.61 12.62
N LYS A 228 4.04 13.30 11.40
CA LYS A 228 3.32 12.04 11.11
C LYS A 228 4.21 10.83 10.92
N THR A 229 5.44 11.02 10.47
CA THR A 229 6.36 9.91 10.17
C THR A 229 7.36 9.64 11.31
N GLY A 230 7.61 10.63 12.17
CA GLY A 230 8.66 10.58 13.18
C GLY A 230 10.07 10.79 12.62
N ILE A 231 10.23 11.04 11.31
CA ILE A 231 11.50 11.45 10.71
C ILE A 231 11.75 12.93 11.03
N THR A 232 12.94 13.24 11.56
CA THR A 232 13.26 14.60 12.01
C THR A 232 14.11 15.40 11.03
N ASP A 233 14.65 14.76 10.00
CA ASP A 233 15.49 15.38 8.98
C ASP A 233 14.61 15.93 7.84
N ASP A 234 14.81 17.22 7.50
CA ASP A 234 14.06 17.88 6.43
C ASP A 234 14.45 17.34 5.06
N ALA A 235 15.72 16.98 4.85
CA ALA A 235 16.20 16.46 3.57
C ALA A 235 15.52 15.13 3.23
N ILE A 236 15.47 14.20 4.19
CA ILE A 236 14.77 12.92 4.01
C ILE A 236 13.30 13.15 3.68
N ILE A 237 12.61 14.05 4.39
CA ILE A 237 11.20 14.33 4.10
C ILE A 237 11.02 14.92 2.69
N ASN A 238 11.89 15.83 2.27
CA ASN A 238 11.83 16.41 0.94
C ASN A 238 12.04 15.35 -0.15
N ASP A 239 13.08 14.54 -0.03
CA ASP A 239 13.36 13.47 -1.00
C ASP A 239 12.17 12.49 -1.06
N SER A 240 11.61 12.12 0.09
CA SER A 240 10.41 11.29 0.15
C SER A 240 9.19 11.91 -0.54
N LEU A 241 8.97 13.21 -0.39
CA LEU A 241 7.87 13.93 -1.03
C LEU A 241 8.07 13.99 -2.56
N ASP A 242 9.30 14.18 -3.02
CA ASP A 242 9.66 14.24 -4.44
C ASP A 242 9.49 12.89 -5.16
N HIS A 243 9.56 11.78 -4.42
CA HIS A 243 9.34 10.43 -4.96
C HIS A 243 7.86 10.03 -5.08
N ILE A 244 6.93 10.86 -4.58
CA ILE A 244 5.50 10.54 -4.51
C ILE A 244 4.70 11.46 -5.43
N THR A 245 3.82 10.88 -6.24
CA THR A 245 2.78 11.64 -6.91
C THR A 245 1.49 11.50 -6.13
N TYR A 246 0.97 12.59 -5.57
CA TYR A 246 -0.31 12.60 -4.83
C TYR A 246 -1.48 12.86 -5.78
N LEU A 247 -2.57 12.10 -5.62
CA LEU A 247 -3.79 12.22 -6.43
C LEU A 247 -4.99 11.64 -5.70
N TYR A 248 -6.20 11.96 -6.15
CA TYR A 248 -7.46 11.42 -5.60
C TYR A 248 -8.29 10.64 -6.64
N ASP A 249 -8.08 10.85 -7.93
CA ASP A 249 -8.77 10.22 -9.06
C ASP A 249 -7.80 9.90 -10.21
N ASP A 250 -8.30 9.34 -11.31
CA ASP A 250 -7.55 9.28 -12.57
C ASP A 250 -7.56 10.65 -13.27
N VAL A 251 -6.61 10.88 -14.20
CA VAL A 251 -6.47 12.12 -15.01
C VAL A 251 -7.76 12.52 -15.76
N THR A 252 -8.74 11.62 -15.85
CA THR A 252 -10.05 11.81 -16.52
C THR A 252 -11.20 12.15 -15.55
N ASP A 253 -10.92 12.51 -14.31
CA ASP A 253 -11.91 12.75 -13.24
C ASP A 253 -12.82 11.52 -12.99
N ASP A 254 -12.32 10.32 -13.25
CA ASP A 254 -12.97 9.03 -13.00
C ASP A 254 -12.01 8.02 -12.35
N LEU A 255 -12.43 6.76 -12.17
CA LEU A 255 -11.54 5.68 -11.69
C LEU A 255 -11.36 4.56 -12.73
N SER A 256 -11.42 4.92 -14.03
CA SER A 256 -11.36 3.95 -15.12
C SER A 256 -9.99 3.26 -15.26
N GLN A 257 -8.89 3.99 -15.07
CA GLN A 257 -7.56 3.39 -15.05
C GLN A 257 -7.35 2.60 -13.76
N LEU A 258 -7.82 3.08 -12.61
CA LEU A 258 -7.75 2.31 -11.36
C LEU A 258 -8.45 0.95 -11.49
N ARG A 259 -9.61 0.91 -12.16
CA ARG A 259 -10.34 -0.32 -12.45
C ARG A 259 -9.53 -1.30 -13.31
N LYS A 260 -8.77 -0.82 -14.28
CA LYS A 260 -7.87 -1.67 -15.08
C LYS A 260 -6.72 -2.19 -14.22
N ASP A 261 -6.10 -1.32 -13.44
CA ASP A 261 -4.99 -1.67 -12.55
C ASP A 261 -5.41 -2.75 -11.54
N ILE A 262 -6.61 -2.64 -10.96
CA ILE A 262 -7.19 -3.65 -10.06
C ILE A 262 -7.49 -4.96 -10.79
N ALA A 263 -7.96 -4.91 -12.04
CA ALA A 263 -8.20 -6.10 -12.85
C ALA A 263 -6.89 -6.85 -13.18
N GLU A 264 -5.82 -6.12 -13.50
CA GLU A 264 -4.49 -6.68 -13.72
C GLU A 264 -3.92 -7.27 -12.41
N LEU A 265 -3.97 -6.50 -11.32
CA LEU A 265 -3.57 -6.99 -9.98
C LEU A 265 -4.30 -8.27 -9.60
N SER A 266 -5.61 -8.38 -9.83
CA SER A 266 -6.37 -9.59 -9.48
C SER A 266 -5.91 -10.87 -10.21
N GLN A 267 -5.12 -10.73 -11.28
CA GLN A 267 -4.53 -11.84 -12.03
C GLN A 267 -3.07 -12.09 -11.64
N ASP A 268 -2.32 -11.02 -11.37
CA ASP A 268 -0.88 -11.09 -11.14
C ASP A 268 -0.49 -11.28 -9.67
N LEU A 269 -1.46 -11.15 -8.75
CA LEU A 269 -1.23 -11.32 -7.33
C LEU A 269 -0.82 -12.77 -7.00
N PRO A 270 0.34 -12.98 -6.36
CA PRO A 270 0.78 -14.30 -5.96
C PRO A 270 -0.04 -14.82 -4.77
N ALA A 271 -0.12 -16.15 -4.64
CA ALA A 271 -0.68 -16.85 -3.49
C ALA A 271 -2.13 -16.49 -3.12
N LEU A 272 -2.97 -16.13 -4.11
CA LEU A 272 -4.41 -16.03 -3.91
C LEU A 272 -5.02 -17.39 -3.55
N LYS A 273 -5.92 -17.41 -2.56
CA LYS A 273 -6.70 -18.58 -2.12
C LYS A 273 -7.88 -18.87 -3.04
N HIS A 274 -8.38 -17.84 -3.70
CA HIS A 274 -9.52 -17.87 -4.60
C HIS A 274 -9.19 -17.14 -5.89
N THR A 275 -9.86 -17.51 -6.97
CA THR A 275 -9.88 -16.79 -8.24
C THR A 275 -11.09 -15.88 -8.30
N VAL A 276 -11.09 -14.88 -9.18
CA VAL A 276 -12.29 -14.05 -9.41
C VAL A 276 -13.50 -14.87 -9.88
N GLN A 277 -13.27 -16.02 -10.53
CA GLN A 277 -14.32 -16.97 -10.91
C GLN A 277 -14.94 -17.68 -9.69
N ASP A 278 -14.15 -17.98 -8.65
CA ASP A 278 -14.68 -18.54 -7.39
C ASP A 278 -15.60 -17.53 -6.67
N LEU A 279 -15.40 -16.23 -6.91
CA LEU A 279 -16.23 -15.14 -6.41
C LEU A 279 -17.49 -14.89 -7.28
N GLY A 280 -17.67 -15.65 -8.37
CA GLY A 280 -18.81 -15.56 -9.27
C GLY A 280 -18.63 -14.63 -10.47
N PHE A 281 -17.45 -14.02 -10.66
CA PHE A 281 -17.18 -13.13 -11.78
C PHE A 281 -16.67 -13.90 -13.01
N ALA A 282 -17.12 -13.52 -14.20
CA ALA A 282 -16.66 -14.13 -15.45
C ALA A 282 -15.19 -13.81 -15.76
N ASN A 283 -14.74 -12.61 -15.39
CA ASN A 283 -13.37 -12.16 -15.61
C ASN A 283 -12.96 -11.09 -14.59
N ALA A 284 -11.66 -10.79 -14.55
CA ALA A 284 -11.04 -9.83 -13.66
C ALA A 284 -11.63 -8.41 -13.78
N TYR A 285 -11.98 -7.97 -14.99
CA TYR A 285 -12.55 -6.65 -15.20
C TYR A 285 -13.97 -6.52 -14.62
N GLN A 286 -14.75 -7.59 -14.64
CA GLN A 286 -16.06 -7.63 -14.00
C GLN A 286 -15.94 -7.54 -12.47
N PHE A 287 -14.97 -8.26 -11.88
CA PHE A 287 -14.63 -8.11 -10.47
C PHE A 287 -14.19 -6.67 -10.14
N ALA A 288 -13.26 -6.10 -10.92
CA ALA A 288 -12.79 -4.74 -10.68
C ALA A 288 -13.89 -3.69 -10.85
N SER A 289 -14.79 -3.86 -11.82
CA SER A 289 -15.98 -3.02 -12.01
C SER A 289 -16.93 -3.07 -10.81
N ARG A 290 -16.98 -4.19 -10.10
CA ARG A 290 -17.77 -4.32 -8.87
C ARG A 290 -17.03 -3.69 -7.68
N PHE A 291 -15.72 -3.86 -7.63
CA PHE A 291 -14.90 -3.48 -6.49
C PHE A 291 -14.59 -1.97 -6.46
N VAL A 292 -14.42 -1.33 -7.62
CA VAL A 292 -14.14 0.10 -7.77
C VAL A 292 -15.43 0.85 -8.09
N ASP A 293 -15.85 1.74 -7.19
CA ASP A 293 -17.04 2.58 -7.30
C ASP A 293 -16.66 4.06 -7.38
N ASP A 294 -16.62 4.59 -8.60
CA ASP A 294 -16.29 5.99 -8.90
C ASP A 294 -17.45 6.96 -8.65
N SER A 295 -18.67 6.47 -8.41
CA SER A 295 -19.84 7.35 -8.27
C SER A 295 -19.72 8.34 -7.10
N TYR A 296 -19.06 7.91 -6.02
CA TYR A 296 -18.78 8.77 -4.86
C TYR A 296 -17.72 9.84 -5.19
N MET A 297 -16.68 9.49 -5.93
CA MET A 297 -15.64 10.45 -6.32
C MET A 297 -16.18 11.49 -7.30
N MET A 298 -16.94 11.07 -8.32
CA MET A 298 -17.60 11.99 -9.25
C MET A 298 -18.49 12.99 -8.52
N SER A 299 -19.31 12.51 -7.58
CA SER A 299 -20.16 13.38 -6.75
C SER A 299 -19.35 14.30 -5.84
N ALA A 300 -18.21 13.85 -5.34
CA ALA A 300 -17.32 14.63 -4.49
C ALA A 300 -16.64 15.77 -5.28
N ILE A 301 -16.23 15.52 -6.53
CA ILE A 301 -15.70 16.52 -7.44
C ILE A 301 -16.73 17.61 -7.72
N ASP A 302 -17.99 17.23 -7.96
CA ASP A 302 -19.09 18.20 -8.13
C ASP A 302 -19.27 19.08 -6.87
N ILE A 303 -19.26 18.47 -5.68
CA ILE A 303 -19.34 19.20 -4.39
C ILE A 303 -18.15 20.12 -4.19
N HIS A 304 -16.94 19.67 -4.50
CA HIS A 304 -15.69 20.44 -4.35
C HIS A 304 -15.66 21.66 -5.28
N ASN A 305 -16.10 21.49 -6.52
CA ASN A 305 -16.11 22.55 -7.54
C ASN A 305 -17.27 23.55 -7.37
N ASP A 306 -18.31 23.22 -6.59
CA ASP A 306 -19.39 24.14 -6.29
C ASP A 306 -18.95 25.21 -5.27
N THR A 307 -18.54 26.37 -5.79
CA THR A 307 -18.17 27.55 -4.99
C THR A 307 -19.29 28.10 -4.09
N SER A 308 -20.55 27.67 -4.30
CA SER A 308 -21.69 28.03 -3.45
C SER A 308 -21.98 27.00 -2.36
N TYR A 309 -21.27 25.87 -2.38
CA TYR A 309 -21.45 24.79 -1.41
C TYR A 309 -21.17 25.30 0.02
N SER A 310 -22.11 25.02 0.92
CA SER A 310 -21.90 25.21 2.36
C SER A 310 -22.69 24.17 3.14
N TYR A 311 -22.04 23.54 4.11
CA TYR A 311 -22.71 22.61 5.00
C TYR A 311 -23.22 23.34 6.24
N SER A 312 -24.54 23.28 6.48
CA SER A 312 -25.21 23.92 7.64
C SER A 312 -25.90 22.92 8.57
N GLY A 313 -25.78 21.62 8.29
CA GLY A 313 -26.37 20.55 9.08
C GLY A 313 -25.57 20.19 10.35
N PRO A 314 -26.07 19.22 11.14
CA PRO A 314 -25.32 18.67 12.26
C PRO A 314 -24.08 17.90 11.76
N LYS A 315 -22.96 18.04 12.47
CA LYS A 315 -21.72 17.35 12.10
C LYS A 315 -21.82 15.84 12.32
N SER A 316 -21.23 15.07 11.42
CA SER A 316 -21.13 13.60 11.51
C SER A 316 -19.74 13.16 11.95
N SER A 317 -19.64 12.16 12.81
CA SER A 317 -18.35 11.56 13.19
C SER A 317 -17.97 10.45 12.23
N ILE A 318 -16.74 10.49 11.73
CA ILE A 318 -16.17 9.50 10.81
C ILE A 318 -14.86 9.00 11.41
N LYS A 319 -14.66 7.68 11.43
CA LYS A 319 -13.39 7.05 11.76
C LYS A 319 -12.71 6.57 10.49
N VAL A 320 -11.44 6.96 10.33
CA VAL A 320 -10.61 6.63 9.17
C VAL A 320 -9.40 5.82 9.62
N ALA A 321 -9.21 4.63 9.06
CA ALA A 321 -8.02 3.82 9.30
C ALA A 321 -6.91 4.17 8.29
N CYS A 322 -5.69 4.39 8.78
CA CYS A 322 -4.55 4.76 7.94
C CYS A 322 -3.29 4.04 8.45
N ILE A 323 -2.27 3.88 7.60
CA ILE A 323 -1.01 3.24 8.00
C ILE A 323 -0.18 4.25 8.81
N ALA A 324 0.30 3.81 9.98
CA ALA A 324 1.10 4.65 10.86
C ALA A 324 2.45 5.01 10.21
N GLY A 325 2.78 6.30 10.16
CA GLY A 325 4.06 6.78 9.64
C GLY A 325 4.21 6.71 8.12
N ASP A 326 3.11 6.45 7.41
CA ASP A 326 3.10 6.34 5.95
C ASP A 326 2.86 7.71 5.31
N ILE A 327 3.89 8.28 4.67
CA ILE A 327 3.82 9.63 4.10
C ILE A 327 2.96 9.67 2.83
N HIS A 328 2.67 8.53 2.19
CA HIS A 328 1.70 8.47 1.07
C HIS A 328 0.31 8.98 1.48
N GLN A 329 -0.03 8.85 2.76
CA GLN A 329 -1.34 9.16 3.31
C GLN A 329 -1.39 10.57 3.91
N ILE A 330 -0.36 11.41 3.65
CA ILE A 330 -0.22 12.74 4.26
C ILE A 330 -1.37 13.69 3.91
N ALA A 331 -2.02 13.53 2.75
CA ALA A 331 -3.18 14.32 2.34
C ALA A 331 -4.37 14.19 3.31
N LEU A 332 -4.61 13.00 3.88
CA LEU A 332 -5.59 12.81 4.95
C LEU A 332 -5.25 13.66 6.16
N HIS A 333 -3.98 13.63 6.58
CA HIS A 333 -3.51 14.39 7.72
C HIS A 333 -3.52 15.90 7.45
N ALA A 334 -3.26 16.32 6.22
CA ALA A 334 -3.38 17.71 5.81
C ALA A 334 -4.83 18.17 5.92
N ALA A 335 -5.78 17.41 5.39
CA ALA A 335 -7.21 17.72 5.50
C ALA A 335 -7.70 17.79 6.96
N VAL A 336 -7.18 16.94 7.85
CA VAL A 336 -7.44 17.05 9.30
C VAL A 336 -6.83 18.32 9.88
N ALA A 337 -5.54 18.59 9.62
CA ALA A 337 -4.81 19.71 10.21
C ALA A 337 -5.35 21.08 9.76
N GLN A 338 -5.78 21.18 8.50
CA GLN A 338 -6.34 22.40 7.92
C GLN A 338 -7.84 22.58 8.24
N GLY A 339 -8.48 21.60 8.88
CA GLY A 339 -9.90 21.68 9.23
C GLY A 339 -10.84 21.50 8.04
N PHE A 340 -10.38 20.98 6.90
CA PHE A 340 -11.21 20.81 5.71
C PHE A 340 -12.40 19.89 5.95
N PHE A 341 -12.23 18.81 6.73
CA PHE A 341 -13.36 17.97 7.13
C PHE A 341 -14.42 18.75 7.91
N ASP A 342 -14.02 19.72 8.74
CA ASP A 342 -14.94 20.53 9.53
C ASP A 342 -15.82 21.43 8.65
N GLU A 343 -15.24 22.00 7.58
CA GLU A 343 -15.95 22.80 6.58
C GLU A 343 -17.04 22.00 5.86
N TYR A 344 -16.78 20.71 5.62
CA TYR A 344 -17.75 19.77 5.08
C TYR A 344 -18.63 19.13 6.15
N GLY A 345 -18.62 19.61 7.39
CA GLY A 345 -19.50 19.12 8.45
C GLY A 345 -19.15 17.73 8.99
N LEU A 346 -17.87 17.39 9.01
CA LEU A 346 -17.36 16.09 9.41
C LEU A 346 -16.34 16.23 10.55
N ILE A 347 -16.47 15.36 11.55
CA ILE A 347 -15.51 15.20 12.64
C ILE A 347 -14.75 13.91 12.36
N VAL A 348 -13.54 14.04 11.82
CA VAL A 348 -12.70 12.89 11.45
C VAL A 348 -11.79 12.50 12.60
N THR A 349 -11.84 11.21 12.98
CA THR A 349 -10.87 10.58 13.88
C THR A 349 -10.03 9.59 13.10
N VAL A 350 -8.71 9.77 13.11
CA VAL A 350 -7.79 8.87 12.42
C VAL A 350 -7.32 7.79 13.39
N SER A 351 -7.45 6.53 12.99
CA SER A 351 -6.90 5.37 13.70
C SER A 351 -5.72 4.78 12.95
N ALA A 352 -4.62 4.57 13.66
CA ALA A 352 -3.39 4.04 13.11
C ALA A 352 -3.43 2.50 13.01
N ALA A 353 -3.10 1.97 11.84
CA ALA A 353 -2.84 0.56 11.57
C ALA A 353 -1.35 0.35 11.26
N THR A 354 -0.84 -0.86 11.50
CA THR A 354 0.58 -1.17 11.25
C THR A 354 0.89 -1.37 9.76
N ASN A 355 -0.09 -1.78 8.95
CA ASN A 355 0.06 -2.05 7.52
C ASN A 355 -1.31 -2.10 6.82
N GLY A 356 -1.31 -2.29 5.50
CA GLY A 356 -2.53 -2.40 4.69
C GLY A 356 -3.52 -3.47 5.15
N PRO A 357 -3.09 -4.71 5.44
CA PRO A 357 -3.99 -5.72 6.02
C PRO A 357 -4.72 -5.28 7.29
N GLY A 358 -4.05 -4.54 8.19
CA GLY A 358 -4.68 -3.98 9.38
C GLY A 358 -5.80 -2.97 9.05
N VAL A 359 -5.62 -2.15 8.01
CA VAL A 359 -6.67 -1.24 7.52
C VAL A 359 -7.84 -2.03 6.93
N ALA A 360 -7.58 -3.08 6.16
CA ALA A 360 -8.62 -3.94 5.60
C ALA A 360 -9.46 -4.61 6.71
N THR A 361 -8.82 -5.08 7.79
CA THR A 361 -9.52 -5.62 8.97
C THR A 361 -10.41 -4.57 9.65
N ALA A 362 -9.93 -3.33 9.79
CA ALA A 362 -10.72 -2.26 10.39
C ALA A 362 -11.99 -1.94 9.59
N LEU A 363 -11.90 -1.97 8.24
CA LEU A 363 -13.08 -1.83 7.37
C LEU A 363 -14.03 -3.03 7.48
N GLN A 364 -13.50 -4.25 7.44
CA GLN A 364 -14.30 -5.48 7.51
C GLN A 364 -15.13 -5.57 8.80
N ASN A 365 -14.55 -5.15 9.93
CA ASN A 365 -15.22 -5.19 11.22
C ASN A 365 -16.14 -3.97 11.45
N GLY A 366 -16.23 -3.03 10.50
CA GLY A 366 -16.95 -1.77 10.67
C GLY A 366 -16.33 -0.84 11.72
N GLU A 367 -15.10 -1.12 12.17
CA GLU A 367 -14.37 -0.30 13.13
C GLU A 367 -13.93 1.04 12.54
N ALA A 368 -13.82 1.13 11.22
CA ALA A 368 -13.59 2.36 10.47
C ALA A 368 -14.58 2.44 9.30
N GLN A 369 -15.00 3.67 8.96
CA GLN A 369 -15.87 3.91 7.80
C GLN A 369 -15.07 3.99 6.51
N PHE A 370 -13.85 4.55 6.58
CA PHE A 370 -12.92 4.66 5.46
C PHE A 370 -11.54 4.17 5.86
N GLY A 371 -10.76 3.71 4.88
CA GLY A 371 -9.43 3.17 5.08
C GLY A 371 -8.49 3.51 3.93
N LEU A 372 -7.27 3.94 4.24
CA LEU A 372 -6.21 4.17 3.27
C LEU A 372 -5.21 3.02 3.31
N MET A 373 -5.05 2.31 2.19
CA MET A 373 -4.14 1.16 2.09
C MET A 373 -3.66 0.94 0.66
N GLY A 374 -2.63 0.11 0.48
CA GLY A 374 -2.19 -0.30 -0.85
C GLY A 374 -3.27 -1.02 -1.65
N ALA A 375 -3.33 -0.78 -2.97
CA ALA A 375 -4.24 -1.51 -3.85
C ALA A 375 -4.01 -3.04 -3.83
N PRO A 376 -2.77 -3.56 -3.78
CA PRO A 376 -2.56 -5.01 -3.67
C PRO A 376 -3.10 -5.68 -2.40
N PRO A 377 -2.84 -5.17 -1.17
CA PRO A 377 -3.47 -5.73 0.02
C PRO A 377 -4.99 -5.56 0.00
N ALA A 378 -5.53 -4.48 -0.58
CA ALA A 378 -6.98 -4.32 -0.75
C ALA A 378 -7.57 -5.40 -1.68
N THR A 379 -6.97 -5.64 -2.84
CA THR A 379 -7.44 -6.61 -3.83
C THR A 379 -7.27 -8.05 -3.33
N SER A 380 -6.09 -8.40 -2.82
CA SER A 380 -5.83 -9.76 -2.31
C SER A 380 -6.71 -10.11 -1.11
N THR A 381 -6.97 -9.15 -0.22
CA THR A 381 -7.87 -9.38 0.92
C THR A 381 -9.32 -9.54 0.46
N ALA A 382 -9.77 -8.74 -0.51
CA ALA A 382 -11.11 -8.86 -1.07
C ALA A 382 -11.34 -10.24 -1.72
N ILE A 383 -10.38 -10.72 -2.50
CA ILE A 383 -10.45 -12.04 -3.15
C ILE A 383 -10.34 -13.17 -2.13
N ASN A 384 -9.32 -13.13 -1.27
CA ASN A 384 -9.06 -14.21 -0.32
C ASN A 384 -10.12 -14.32 0.78
N GLY A 385 -10.78 -13.22 1.13
CA GLY A 385 -11.88 -13.20 2.07
C GLY A 385 -13.25 -13.37 1.43
N MET A 386 -13.32 -13.48 0.09
CA MET A 386 -14.58 -13.45 -0.68
C MET A 386 -15.46 -12.25 -0.28
N LEU A 387 -14.83 -11.10 -0.03
CA LEU A 387 -15.47 -9.89 0.48
C LEU A 387 -16.18 -9.09 -0.61
N VAL A 388 -16.06 -9.52 -1.86
CA VAL A 388 -16.72 -8.95 -3.04
C VAL A 388 -17.19 -10.14 -3.87
N THR A 389 -18.49 -10.30 -4.05
CA THR A 389 -19.10 -11.40 -4.79
C THR A 389 -20.13 -10.86 -5.79
N TYR A 390 -20.42 -11.66 -6.82
CA TYR A 390 -21.38 -11.31 -7.86
C TYR A 390 -22.84 -11.32 -7.39
#